data_AF-A0A814R8Q2-F1
#
_entry.id   AF-A0A814R8Q2-F1
#
_cell.length_a   1.000
_cell.length_b   1.000
_cell.length_c   1.000
_cell.angle_alpha   90.00
_cell.angle_beta   90.00
_cell.angle_gamma   90.00
#
_symmetry.space_group_name_H-M   'P 1'
#
loop_
_entity.id
_entity.type
_entity.pdbx_description
1 polymer ?
#
loop_
_entity_poly.entity_id
_entity_poly.type
_entity_poly.pdbx_seq_one_letter_code
_entity_poly.pdbx_strand_id
1 'polypeptide(L)'
;YKQTTGGAMGSSLTLTLANIFMAKWQKNIVEEQTKTGEFYGRYIDDIFMTWNRSEEELRKFLDDVNTWHPNIKLDYKIGNSLPFLDVQLTNNNGILSTSVYHKPAAEPYVTPFISDHPRHVFINIIQTSLARAVRYSSTFEAFNYERRYIKLMLLYNGYPSTFIENQFHKYLSDYISTSPFLQMIDDEKKFFQFRQKLLGQPTPRQS
;
A
#
# COMPACT_ATOMS: atom_id res chain seq x y z
N TYR A 1 36.25 0.16 1.15
CA TYR A 1 35.46 -0.48 0.06
C TYR A 1 35.26 0.58 -1.02
N LYS A 2 35.71 0.36 -2.26
CA LYS A 2 35.59 1.34 -3.35
C LYS A 2 34.43 0.92 -4.24
N GLN A 3 33.41 1.76 -4.36
CA GLN A 3 32.28 1.48 -5.24
C GLN A 3 32.79 1.48 -6.69
N THR A 4 32.79 0.31 -7.34
CA THR A 4 33.25 0.13 -8.73
C THR A 4 32.13 0.35 -9.75
N THR A 5 30.87 0.22 -9.31
CA THR A 5 29.66 0.40 -10.13
C THR A 5 28.51 0.95 -9.30
N GLY A 6 27.72 1.86 -9.87
CA GLY A 6 26.60 2.54 -9.21
C GLY A 6 26.97 3.96 -8.74
N GLY A 7 25.96 4.85 -8.64
CA GLY A 7 26.15 6.20 -8.11
C GLY A 7 26.17 6.23 -6.58
N ALA A 8 26.59 7.36 -6.01
CA ALA A 8 26.62 7.55 -4.57
C ALA A 8 25.18 7.56 -4.00
N MET A 9 24.94 6.76 -2.96
CA MET A 9 23.66 6.77 -2.24
C MET A 9 23.39 8.17 -1.65
N GLY A 10 22.19 8.70 -1.85
CA GLY A 10 21.77 10.01 -1.36
C GLY A 10 21.95 11.18 -2.33
N SER A 11 22.56 10.97 -3.50
CA SER A 11 22.57 11.98 -4.57
C SER A 11 21.26 11.96 -5.34
N SER A 12 20.60 13.12 -5.44
CA SER A 12 19.36 13.28 -6.22
C SER A 12 19.55 12.92 -7.70
N LEU A 13 20.71 13.24 -8.26
CA LEU A 13 21.08 12.90 -9.64
C LEU A 13 21.20 11.38 -9.85
N THR A 14 21.72 10.65 -8.85
CA THR A 14 21.86 9.19 -8.93
C THR A 14 20.50 8.51 -9.02
N LEU A 15 19.50 8.96 -8.27
CA LEU A 15 18.15 8.42 -8.35
C LEU A 15 17.51 8.67 -9.72
N THR A 16 17.69 9.87 -10.28
CA THR A 16 17.18 10.20 -11.62
C THR A 16 17.82 9.32 -12.70
N LEU A 17 19.15 9.16 -12.65
CA LEU A 17 19.87 8.31 -13.61
C LEU A 17 19.47 6.83 -13.48
N ALA A 18 19.30 6.33 -12.25
CA ALA A 18 18.80 4.98 -12.00
C ALA A 18 17.40 4.80 -12.60
N ASN A 19 16.50 5.77 -12.39
CA ASN A 19 15.16 5.73 -12.95
C ASN A 19 15.14 5.71 -14.49
N ILE A 20 15.99 6.50 -15.15
CA ILE A 20 16.12 6.51 -16.62
C ILE A 20 16.65 5.17 -17.12
N PHE A 21 17.70 4.65 -16.49
CA PHE A 21 18.27 3.36 -16.85
C PHE A 21 17.24 2.23 -16.71
N MET A 22 16.55 2.17 -15.57
CA MET A 22 15.49 1.18 -15.33
C MET A 22 14.29 1.36 -16.27
N ALA A 23 13.95 2.59 -16.65
CA ALA A 23 12.91 2.85 -17.65
C ALA A 23 13.28 2.28 -19.03
N LYS A 24 14.54 2.39 -19.44
CA LYS A 24 15.04 1.77 -20.68
C LYS A 24 15.03 0.25 -20.58
N TRP A 25 15.49 -0.31 -19.47
CA TRP A 25 15.55 -1.76 -19.27
C TRP A 25 14.16 -2.41 -19.25
N GLN A 26 13.20 -1.83 -18.52
CA GLN A 26 11.85 -2.40 -18.40
C GLN A 26 10.96 -2.18 -19.62
N LYS A 27 11.42 -1.44 -20.64
CA LYS A 27 10.59 -1.01 -21.78
C LYS A 27 9.83 -2.17 -22.42
N ASN A 28 10.53 -3.28 -22.68
CA ASN A 28 9.93 -4.47 -23.30
C ASN A 28 8.89 -5.14 -22.39
N ILE A 29 9.08 -5.09 -21.05
CA ILE A 29 8.09 -5.61 -20.08
C ILE A 29 6.82 -4.77 -20.16
N VAL A 30 6.94 -3.45 -20.12
CA VAL A 30 5.79 -2.52 -20.19
C VAL A 30 5.05 -2.68 -21.51
N GLU A 31 5.77 -2.82 -22.62
CA GLU A 31 5.17 -3.05 -23.94
C GLU A 31 4.39 -4.37 -24.01
N GLU A 32 4.94 -5.45 -23.45
CA GLU A 32 4.25 -6.75 -23.38
C GLU A 32 2.97 -6.65 -22.55
N GLN A 33 3.05 -6.07 -21.35
CA GLN A 33 1.91 -5.88 -20.44
C GLN A 33 0.82 -5.00 -21.04
N THR A 34 1.21 -3.93 -21.76
CA THR A 34 0.26 -3.04 -22.43
C THR A 34 -0.47 -3.75 -23.56
N LYS A 35 0.22 -4.61 -24.33
CA LYS A 35 -0.40 -5.37 -25.43
C LYS A 35 -1.44 -6.38 -24.93
N THR A 36 -1.22 -6.98 -23.76
CA THR A 36 -2.11 -7.99 -23.16
C THR A 36 -3.18 -7.39 -22.24
N GLY A 37 -3.16 -6.07 -22.03
CA GLY A 37 -4.08 -5.40 -21.10
C GLY A 37 -3.81 -5.74 -19.63
N GLU A 38 -2.59 -6.16 -19.31
CA GLU A 38 -2.14 -6.50 -17.97
C GLU A 38 -1.58 -5.25 -17.26
N PHE A 39 -1.70 -5.20 -15.93
CA PHE A 39 -1.16 -4.13 -15.12
C PHE A 39 0.35 -4.29 -14.93
N TYR A 40 1.08 -3.18 -15.02
CA TYR A 40 2.49 -3.06 -14.61
C TYR A 40 2.70 -1.81 -13.77
N GLY A 41 3.39 -1.94 -12.65
CA GLY A 41 3.79 -0.84 -11.79
C GLY A 41 5.18 -1.06 -11.19
N ARG A 42 5.98 0.01 -11.12
CA ARG A 42 7.28 0.02 -10.45
C ARG A 42 7.32 1.12 -9.40
N TYR A 43 7.80 0.78 -8.20
CA TYR A 43 8.17 1.73 -7.16
C TYR A 43 9.65 1.56 -6.81
N ILE A 44 10.50 2.45 -7.33
CA ILE A 44 11.96 2.37 -7.21
C ILE A 44 12.45 0.98 -7.70
N ASP A 45 12.76 0.07 -6.79
CA ASP A 45 13.29 -1.27 -7.07
C ASP A 45 12.19 -2.35 -7.05
N ASP A 46 11.01 -2.06 -6.50
CA ASP A 46 9.91 -3.02 -6.40
C ASP A 46 9.03 -2.97 -7.66
N ILE A 47 8.73 -4.14 -8.24
CA ILE A 47 7.86 -4.28 -9.41
C ILE A 47 6.65 -5.14 -9.03
N PHE A 48 5.47 -4.72 -9.50
CA PHE A 48 4.26 -5.52 -9.48
C PHE A 48 3.67 -5.60 -10.89
N MET A 49 3.28 -6.80 -11.30
CA MET A 49 2.60 -7.03 -12.57
C MET A 49 1.54 -8.11 -12.43
N THR A 50 0.52 -8.05 -13.28
CA THR A 50 -0.50 -9.11 -13.40
C THR A 50 -0.20 -9.99 -14.60
N TRP A 51 -0.68 -11.23 -14.58
CA TRP A 51 -0.50 -12.15 -15.70
C TRP A 51 -1.77 -12.99 -15.89
N ASN A 52 -2.32 -12.95 -17.09
CA ASN A 52 -3.60 -13.57 -17.46
C ASN A 52 -3.40 -14.85 -18.30
N ARG A 53 -2.15 -15.25 -18.57
CA ARG A 53 -1.78 -16.49 -19.26
C ARG A 53 -1.32 -17.55 -18.26
N SER A 54 -0.76 -18.65 -18.76
CA SER A 54 -0.26 -19.75 -17.91
C SER A 54 0.87 -19.32 -16.98
N GLU A 55 0.97 -19.94 -15.81
CA GLU A 55 2.07 -19.69 -14.86
C GLU A 55 3.42 -20.12 -15.46
N GLU A 56 3.42 -21.17 -16.28
CA GLU A 56 4.60 -21.64 -17.00
C GLU A 56 5.15 -20.59 -17.96
N GLU A 57 4.26 -19.91 -18.71
CA GLU A 57 4.65 -18.79 -19.57
C GLU A 57 5.18 -17.61 -18.77
N LEU A 58 4.59 -17.31 -17.60
CA LEU A 58 5.08 -16.25 -16.72
C LEU A 58 6.49 -16.55 -16.23
N ARG A 59 6.74 -17.77 -15.74
CA ARG A 59 8.07 -18.19 -15.26
C ARG A 59 9.10 -18.09 -16.37
N LYS A 60 8.76 -18.61 -17.55
CA LYS A 60 9.64 -18.52 -18.72
C LYS A 60 9.95 -17.07 -19.10
N PHE A 61 8.95 -16.19 -19.05
CA PHE A 61 9.13 -14.77 -19.31
C PHE A 61 10.06 -14.11 -18.28
N LEU A 62 9.83 -14.35 -16.98
CA LEU A 62 10.67 -13.79 -15.92
C LEU A 62 12.11 -14.31 -15.95
N ASP A 63 12.29 -15.59 -16.30
CA ASP A 63 13.61 -16.19 -16.49
C ASP A 63 14.34 -15.59 -17.69
N ASP A 64 13.63 -15.32 -18.80
CA ASP A 64 14.20 -14.59 -19.95
C ASP A 64 14.60 -13.16 -19.58
N VAL A 65 13.74 -12.43 -18.86
CA VAL A 65 14.04 -11.07 -18.36
C VAL A 65 15.32 -11.05 -17.52
N ASN A 66 15.54 -12.08 -16.71
CA ASN A 66 16.76 -12.24 -15.91
C ASN A 66 18.04 -12.44 -16.73
N THR A 67 17.95 -12.66 -18.05
CA THR A 67 19.11 -12.74 -18.95
C THR A 67 19.40 -11.42 -19.67
N TRP A 68 18.47 -10.46 -19.68
CA TRP A 68 18.58 -9.24 -20.49
C TRP A 68 19.73 -8.32 -20.07
N HIS A 69 20.17 -8.39 -18.81
CA HIS A 69 21.28 -7.59 -18.34
C HIS A 69 22.07 -8.32 -17.24
N PRO A 70 23.41 -8.41 -17.35
CA PRO A 70 24.23 -9.22 -16.43
C PRO A 70 24.21 -8.73 -14.98
N ASN A 71 23.90 -7.44 -14.77
CA ASN A 71 23.89 -6.82 -13.44
C ASN A 71 22.48 -6.55 -12.89
N ILE A 72 21.42 -7.01 -13.56
CA ILE A 72 20.05 -6.88 -13.06
C ILE A 72 19.49 -8.29 -12.89
N LYS A 73 19.03 -8.59 -11.67
CA LYS A 73 18.40 -9.86 -11.35
C LYS A 73 17.11 -9.59 -10.58
N LEU A 74 16.00 -10.03 -11.14
CA LEU A 74 14.70 -10.07 -10.50
C LEU A 74 14.64 -11.27 -9.56
N ASP A 75 14.46 -10.99 -8.28
CA ASP A 75 13.94 -11.95 -7.31
C ASP A 75 12.40 -11.82 -7.32
N TYR A 76 11.71 -12.85 -7.81
CA TYR A 76 10.27 -12.79 -8.07
C TYR A 76 9.50 -13.82 -7.25
N LYS A 77 8.28 -13.45 -6.89
CA LYS A 77 7.29 -14.34 -6.27
C LYS A 77 6.03 -14.32 -7.12
N ILE A 78 5.48 -15.50 -7.36
CA ILE A 78 4.23 -15.68 -8.11
C ILE A 78 3.22 -16.26 -7.13
N GLY A 79 2.00 -15.73 -7.17
CA GLY A 79 0.93 -16.22 -6.33
C GLY A 79 -0.34 -15.40 -6.49
N ASN A 80 -1.44 -15.98 -6.06
CA ASN A 80 -2.74 -15.32 -6.08
C ASN A 80 -2.90 -14.26 -4.99
N SER A 81 -2.04 -14.28 -3.96
CA SER A 81 -2.05 -13.27 -2.91
C SER A 81 -0.61 -12.90 -2.55
N LEU A 82 -0.23 -11.66 -2.80
CA LEU A 82 1.13 -11.16 -2.60
C LEU A 82 1.14 -9.76 -1.98
N PRO A 83 2.07 -9.49 -1.04
CA PRO A 83 2.30 -8.14 -0.58
C PRO A 83 3.09 -7.32 -1.61
N PHE A 84 2.72 -6.07 -1.78
CA PHE A 84 3.48 -5.05 -2.50
C PHE A 84 3.48 -3.76 -1.68
N LEU A 85 4.66 -3.36 -1.20
CA LEU A 85 4.82 -2.27 -0.25
C LEU A 85 3.93 -2.48 1.00
N ASP A 86 3.02 -1.54 1.23
CA ASP A 86 2.10 -1.51 2.36
C ASP A 86 0.72 -2.12 2.06
N VAL A 87 0.57 -2.76 0.89
CA VAL A 87 -0.70 -3.28 0.37
C VAL A 87 -0.61 -4.78 0.12
N GLN A 88 -1.61 -5.53 0.58
CA GLN A 88 -1.80 -6.94 0.23
C GLN A 88 -2.74 -7.01 -0.97
N LEU A 89 -2.27 -7.57 -2.07
CA LEU A 89 -3.02 -7.76 -3.31
C LEU A 89 -3.49 -9.21 -3.38
N THR A 90 -4.78 -9.42 -3.62
CA THR A 90 -5.36 -10.76 -3.76
C THR A 90 -6.20 -10.84 -5.02
N ASN A 91 -5.88 -11.80 -5.88
CA ASN A 91 -6.66 -12.13 -7.06
C ASN A 91 -7.82 -13.06 -6.68
N ASN A 92 -9.04 -12.54 -6.75
CA ASN A 92 -10.27 -13.32 -6.55
C ASN A 92 -10.87 -13.63 -7.93
N ASN A 93 -10.36 -14.68 -8.58
CA ASN A 93 -10.86 -15.18 -9.87
C ASN A 93 -10.94 -14.10 -10.97
N GLY A 94 -9.87 -13.32 -11.13
CA GLY A 94 -9.77 -12.23 -12.12
C GLY A 94 -10.12 -10.85 -11.56
N ILE A 95 -10.64 -10.76 -10.34
CA ILE A 95 -10.91 -9.49 -9.67
C ILE A 95 -9.86 -9.25 -8.59
N LEU A 96 -9.01 -8.25 -8.82
CA LEU A 96 -7.96 -7.86 -7.87
C LEU A 96 -8.56 -7.06 -6.71
N SER A 97 -8.45 -7.58 -5.49
CA SER A 97 -8.75 -6.86 -4.26
C SER A 97 -7.48 -6.42 -3.54
N THR A 98 -7.59 -5.33 -2.78
CA THR A 98 -6.50 -4.77 -1.99
C THR A 98 -6.90 -4.66 -0.52
N SER A 99 -5.94 -4.85 0.36
CA SER A 99 -6.07 -4.62 1.80
C SER A 99 -4.75 -4.11 2.38
N VAL A 100 -4.75 -3.68 3.64
CA VAL A 100 -3.51 -3.27 4.31
C VAL A 100 -2.64 -4.51 4.57
N TYR A 101 -1.37 -4.46 4.16
CA TYR A 101 -0.41 -5.51 4.50
C TYR A 101 0.20 -5.25 5.88
N HIS A 102 0.17 -6.29 6.72
CA HIS A 102 0.89 -6.36 7.99
C HIS A 102 1.96 -7.43 7.91
N LYS A 103 3.21 -7.06 8.17
CA LYS A 103 4.30 -8.04 8.23
C LYS A 103 4.02 -9.01 9.38
N PRO A 104 4.03 -10.35 9.16
CA PRO A 104 3.68 -11.33 10.19
C PRO A 104 4.51 -11.24 11.47
N ALA A 105 5.77 -10.84 11.36
CA ALA A 105 6.68 -10.68 12.49
C ALA A 105 6.70 -9.27 13.09
N ALA A 106 5.94 -8.32 12.54
CA ALA A 106 5.88 -6.96 13.08
C ALA A 106 4.92 -6.93 14.26
N GLU A 107 5.44 -6.52 15.42
CA GLU A 107 4.59 -6.20 16.56
C GLU A 107 3.73 -4.97 16.23
N PRO A 108 2.47 -4.92 16.71
CA PRO A 108 1.58 -3.78 16.52
C PRO A 108 1.98 -2.62 17.44
N TYR A 109 3.24 -2.19 17.38
CA TYR A 109 3.77 -1.12 18.22
C TYR A 109 3.57 0.23 17.54
N VAL A 110 2.98 1.15 18.30
CA VAL A 110 2.98 2.59 17.99
C VAL A 110 3.43 3.34 19.23
N THR A 111 3.65 4.63 19.09
CA THR A 111 4.00 5.51 20.22
C THR A 111 3.02 5.31 21.39
N PRO A 112 3.47 4.80 22.56
CA PRO A 112 2.59 4.51 23.69
C PRO A 112 1.92 5.79 24.21
N PHE A 113 0.66 5.72 24.61
CA PHE A 113 -0.08 6.93 25.02
C PHE A 113 0.49 7.64 26.26
N ILE A 114 1.22 6.91 27.10
CA ILE A 114 1.88 7.43 28.31
C ILE A 114 3.19 8.19 28.04
N SER A 115 3.68 8.17 26.81
CA SER A 115 4.91 8.87 26.43
C SER A 115 4.73 10.39 26.42
N ASP A 116 5.82 11.13 26.60
CA ASP A 116 5.83 12.60 26.65
C ASP A 116 5.83 13.22 25.24
N HIS A 117 4.84 12.85 24.42
CA HIS A 117 4.63 13.44 23.11
C HIS A 117 3.42 14.37 23.11
N PRO A 118 3.46 15.47 22.31
CA PRO A 118 2.30 16.34 22.17
C PRO A 118 1.06 15.60 21.65
N ARG A 119 -0.12 16.04 22.11
CA ARG A 119 -1.40 15.38 21.78
C ARG A 119 -1.67 15.19 20.28
N HIS A 120 -1.18 16.09 19.45
CA HIS A 120 -1.35 16.01 17.99
C HIS A 120 -0.65 14.78 17.38
N VAL A 121 0.44 14.28 17.98
CA VAL A 121 1.14 13.08 17.51
C VAL A 121 0.22 11.86 17.62
N PHE A 122 -0.42 11.68 18.78
CA PHE A 122 -1.35 10.59 19.01
C PHE A 122 -2.58 10.66 18.10
N ILE A 123 -3.09 11.87 17.85
CA ILE A 123 -4.20 12.09 16.90
C ILE A 123 -3.75 11.71 15.47
N ASN A 124 -2.56 12.14 15.05
CA ASN A 124 -2.02 11.87 13.72
C ASN A 124 -1.79 10.38 13.47
N ILE A 125 -1.37 9.61 14.48
CA ILE A 125 -1.25 8.15 14.38
C ILE A 125 -2.62 7.56 14.01
N ILE A 126 -3.67 7.94 14.72
CA ILE A 126 -5.03 7.44 14.46
C ILE A 126 -5.49 7.85 13.06
N GLN A 127 -5.35 9.13 12.71
CA GLN A 127 -5.82 9.66 11.42
C GLN A 127 -5.08 9.04 10.24
N THR A 128 -3.76 8.89 10.32
CA THR A 128 -2.96 8.30 9.24
C THR A 128 -3.22 6.81 9.09
N SER A 129 -3.39 6.07 10.19
CA SER A 129 -3.82 4.65 10.15
C SER A 129 -5.19 4.48 9.52
N LEU A 130 -6.18 5.30 9.89
CA LEU A 130 -7.52 5.24 9.29
C LEU A 130 -7.50 5.65 7.81
N ALA A 131 -6.74 6.67 7.44
CA ALA A 131 -6.56 7.07 6.04
C ALA A 131 -5.94 5.95 5.20
N ARG A 132 -4.92 5.27 5.74
CA ARG A 132 -4.29 4.10 5.12
C ARG A 132 -5.31 2.97 4.93
N ALA A 133 -6.09 2.65 5.97
CA ALA A 133 -7.12 1.63 5.93
C ALA A 133 -8.14 1.88 4.81
N VAL A 134 -8.61 3.12 4.65
CA VAL A 134 -9.59 3.47 3.62
C VAL A 134 -8.99 3.39 2.22
N ARG A 135 -7.76 3.92 2.05
CA ARG A 135 -7.10 3.93 0.74
C ARG A 135 -6.78 2.53 0.25
N TYR A 136 -6.22 1.68 1.13
CA TYR A 136 -5.69 0.38 0.73
C TYR A 136 -6.74 -0.73 0.73
N SER A 137 -7.84 -0.60 1.45
CA SER A 137 -8.92 -1.58 1.40
C SER A 137 -9.84 -1.33 0.21
N SER A 138 -9.88 -2.25 -0.76
CA SER A 138 -10.80 -2.16 -1.91
C SER A 138 -12.21 -2.62 -1.59
N THR A 139 -12.40 -3.35 -0.50
CA THR A 139 -13.70 -3.88 -0.05
C THR A 139 -14.05 -3.34 1.33
N PHE A 140 -15.34 -3.22 1.61
CA PHE A 140 -15.81 -2.77 2.92
C PHE A 140 -15.41 -3.73 4.05
N GLU A 141 -15.42 -5.04 3.79
CA GLU A 141 -14.99 -6.05 4.75
C GLU A 141 -13.51 -5.87 5.15
N ALA A 142 -12.61 -5.74 4.17
CA ALA A 142 -11.19 -5.48 4.43
C ALA A 142 -10.97 -4.17 5.22
N PHE A 143 -11.75 -3.12 4.94
CA PHE A 143 -11.70 -1.88 5.72
C PHE A 143 -12.14 -2.10 7.17
N ASN A 144 -13.23 -2.83 7.40
CA ASN A 144 -13.72 -3.10 8.75
C ASN A 144 -12.77 -4.00 9.55
N TYR A 145 -12.15 -4.98 8.89
CA TYR A 145 -11.09 -5.78 9.49
C TYR A 145 -9.93 -4.89 9.96
N GLU A 146 -9.42 -4.04 9.07
CA GLU A 146 -8.32 -3.12 9.39
C GLU A 146 -8.69 -2.12 10.49
N ARG A 147 -9.92 -1.58 10.45
CA ARG A 147 -10.41 -0.66 11.48
C ARG A 147 -10.41 -1.31 12.87
N ARG A 148 -10.83 -2.57 12.96
CA ARG A 148 -10.79 -3.34 14.21
C ARG A 148 -9.35 -3.60 14.65
N TYR A 149 -8.48 -3.96 13.72
CA TYR A 149 -7.05 -4.13 13.99
C TYR A 149 -6.42 -2.85 14.56
N ILE A 150 -6.65 -1.69 13.94
CA ILE A 150 -6.16 -0.39 14.43
C ILE A 150 -6.65 -0.12 15.85
N LYS A 151 -7.93 -0.35 16.14
CA LYS A 151 -8.48 -0.16 17.48
C LYS A 151 -7.78 -1.04 18.52
N LEU A 152 -7.59 -2.33 18.21
CA LEU A 152 -6.90 -3.27 19.10
C LEU A 152 -5.44 -2.87 19.31
N MET A 153 -4.75 -2.47 18.26
CA MET A 153 -3.39 -1.95 18.31
C MET A 153 -3.29 -0.71 19.22
N LEU A 154 -4.19 0.26 19.09
CA LEU A 154 -4.18 1.46 19.94
C LEU A 154 -4.43 1.14 21.42
N LEU A 155 -5.39 0.25 21.69
CA LEU A 155 -5.66 -0.24 23.05
C LEU A 155 -4.43 -0.94 23.66
N TYR A 156 -3.76 -1.77 22.86
CA TYR A 156 -2.53 -2.45 23.27
C TYR A 156 -1.41 -1.46 23.64
N ASN A 157 -1.34 -0.32 22.94
CA ASN A 157 -0.38 0.75 23.23
C ASN A 157 -0.88 1.78 24.28
N GLY A 158 -1.93 1.44 25.04
CA GLY A 158 -2.38 2.20 26.21
C GLY A 158 -3.26 3.42 25.91
N TYR A 159 -3.79 3.55 24.69
CA TYR A 159 -4.68 4.65 24.34
C TYR A 159 -6.05 4.48 25.04
N PRO A 160 -6.60 5.52 25.71
CA PRO A 160 -7.91 5.44 26.33
C PRO A 160 -9.01 5.15 25.31
N SER A 161 -9.88 4.18 25.60
CA SER A 161 -10.97 3.80 24.69
C SER A 161 -11.84 4.99 24.26
N THR A 162 -12.20 5.87 25.19
CA THR A 162 -12.96 7.10 24.90
C THR A 162 -12.22 8.04 23.94
N PHE A 163 -10.90 8.14 24.04
CA PHE A 163 -10.08 8.93 23.12
C PHE A 163 -10.09 8.33 21.72
N ILE A 164 -9.93 7.00 21.61
CA ILE A 164 -9.98 6.27 20.33
C ILE A 164 -11.34 6.48 19.65
N GLU A 165 -12.45 6.20 20.34
CA GLU A 165 -13.79 6.33 19.78
C GLU A 165 -14.08 7.76 19.32
N ASN A 166 -13.68 8.76 20.11
CA ASN A 166 -13.85 10.16 19.73
C ASN A 166 -13.06 10.52 18.46
N GLN A 167 -11.83 10.03 18.30
CA GLN A 167 -11.04 10.28 17.08
C GLN A 167 -11.56 9.52 15.87
N PHE A 168 -12.01 8.27 16.05
CA PHE A 168 -12.64 7.49 14.98
C PHE A 168 -13.91 8.18 14.51
N HIS A 169 -14.75 8.62 15.45
CA HIS A 169 -15.96 9.38 15.15
C HIS A 169 -15.60 10.65 14.36
N LYS A 170 -14.68 11.47 14.87
CA LYS A 170 -14.28 12.72 14.22
C LYS A 170 -13.79 12.49 12.80
N TYR A 171 -12.91 11.50 12.60
CA TYR A 171 -12.38 11.17 11.30
C TYR A 171 -13.47 10.74 10.32
N LEU A 172 -14.48 9.97 10.76
CA LEU A 172 -15.56 9.54 9.87
C LEU A 172 -16.60 10.65 9.64
N SER A 173 -16.84 11.51 10.62
CA SER A 173 -17.80 12.63 10.51
C SER A 173 -17.31 13.74 9.61
N ASP A 174 -16.01 14.05 9.63
CA ASP A 174 -15.43 15.15 8.85
C ASP A 174 -15.54 14.95 7.33
N TYR A 175 -15.80 13.71 6.87
CA TYR A 175 -15.88 13.36 5.44
C TYR A 175 -17.26 12.93 4.94
N ILE A 176 -18.20 12.64 5.85
CA ILE A 176 -19.58 12.28 5.52
C ILE A 176 -20.50 13.34 6.11
N SER A 177 -20.83 14.36 5.30
CA SER A 177 -21.82 15.35 5.66
C SER A 177 -23.19 14.70 5.94
N THR A 178 -23.64 14.82 7.19
CA THR A 178 -25.05 14.69 7.66
C THR A 178 -25.68 13.28 7.73
N SER A 179 -25.52 12.55 8.86
CA SER A 179 -26.56 11.66 9.45
C SER A 179 -26.15 10.99 10.78
N PRO A 180 -27.09 10.49 11.62
CA PRO A 180 -26.81 9.91 12.94
C PRO A 180 -26.02 8.60 12.91
N PHE A 181 -25.13 8.49 13.90
CA PHE A 181 -23.95 7.62 14.00
C PHE A 181 -24.19 6.09 14.04
N LEU A 182 -25.36 5.61 14.46
CA LEU A 182 -25.56 4.17 14.75
C LEU A 182 -25.98 3.31 13.54
N GLN A 183 -26.38 3.91 12.42
CA GLN A 183 -26.71 3.17 11.18
C GLN A 183 -25.61 3.27 10.11
N MET A 184 -24.54 4.03 10.35
CA MET A 184 -23.55 4.40 9.34
C MET A 184 -22.27 3.55 9.32
N ILE A 185 -22.02 2.81 10.40
CA ILE A 185 -20.79 2.02 10.61
C ILE A 185 -20.75 0.75 9.71
N ASP A 186 -21.87 0.40 9.09
CA ASP A 186 -22.06 -0.77 8.22
C ASP A 186 -22.55 -0.41 6.79
N ASP A 187 -22.50 0.86 6.40
CA ASP A 187 -22.97 1.30 5.07
C ASP A 187 -21.85 1.26 4.03
N GLU A 188 -21.78 0.12 3.33
CA GLU A 188 -20.84 -0.14 2.25
C GLU A 188 -20.85 0.94 1.15
N LYS A 189 -22.01 1.52 0.82
CA LYS A 189 -22.11 2.55 -0.24
C LYS A 189 -21.40 3.82 0.17
N LYS A 190 -21.55 4.25 1.43
CA LYS A 190 -20.87 5.43 1.96
C LYS A 190 -19.36 5.24 2.02
N PHE A 191 -18.90 4.04 2.37
CA PHE A 191 -17.49 3.70 2.33
C PHE A 191 -16.90 3.90 0.93
N PHE A 192 -17.55 3.38 -0.12
CA PHE A 192 -17.06 3.54 -1.49
C PHE A 192 -17.03 5.00 -1.94
N GLN A 193 -18.06 5.78 -1.63
CA GLN A 193 -18.08 7.22 -1.92
C GLN A 193 -16.92 7.96 -1.24
N PHE A 194 -16.68 7.64 0.03
CA PHE A 194 -15.59 8.23 0.79
C PHE A 194 -14.21 7.85 0.24
N ARG A 195 -14.01 6.56 -0.05
CA ARG A 195 -12.78 6.04 -0.64
C ARG A 195 -12.44 6.75 -1.95
N GLN A 196 -13.41 6.93 -2.84
CA GLN A 196 -13.21 7.63 -4.11
C GLN A 196 -12.74 9.08 -3.91
N LYS A 197 -13.35 9.81 -2.97
CA LYS A 197 -12.90 11.17 -2.61
C LYS A 197 -11.46 11.20 -2.11
N LEU A 198 -11.08 10.25 -1.25
CA LEU A 198 -9.72 10.17 -0.70
C LEU A 198 -8.68 9.80 -1.77
N LEU A 199 -8.99 8.87 -2.67
CA LEU A 199 -8.09 8.50 -3.76
C LEU A 199 -7.80 9.68 -4.70
N GLY A 200 -8.76 10.59 -4.88
CA GLY A 200 -8.56 11.82 -5.66
C GLY A 200 -7.71 12.90 -4.98
N GLN A 201 -7.37 12.76 -3.69
CA GLN A 201 -6.50 13.71 -2.99
C GLN A 201 -5.03 13.33 -3.16
N PRO A 202 -4.15 14.28 -3.59
CA PRO A 202 -2.72 14.02 -3.69
C PRO A 202 -2.16 13.65 -2.33
N THR A 203 -1.29 12.65 -2.30
CA THR A 203 -0.55 12.29 -1.08
C THR A 203 0.67 13.20 -0.93
N PRO A 204 1.16 13.48 0.30
CA PRO A 204 2.38 14.29 0.49
C PRO A 204 3.63 13.72 -0.19
N ARG A 205 3.59 12.45 -0.61
CA ARG A 205 4.66 11.80 -1.40
C ARG A 205 4.57 12.08 -2.91
N GLN A 206 3.54 12.78 -3.36
CA GLN A 206 3.30 13.18 -4.76
C GLN A 206 3.49 14.69 -4.99
N SER A 207 3.82 15.46 -3.95
CA SER A 207 4.10 16.91 -3.98
C SER A 207 5.57 17.20 -3.78
#